data_AF-A0A920FH65-F1
#
_entry.id   AF-A0A920FH65-F1
#
_cell.length_a   1.000
_cell.length_b   1.000
_cell.length_c   1.000
_cell.angle_alpha   90.00
_cell.angle_beta   90.00
_cell.angle_gamma   90.00
#
_symmetry.space_group_name_H-M   'P 1'
#
loop_
_entity.id
_entity.type
_entity.pdbx_description
1 polymer ?
#
loop_
_entity_poly.entity_id
_entity_poly.type
_entity_poly.pdbx_seq_one_letter_code
_entity_poly.pdbx_strand_id
1 'polypeptide(L)'
;MRPKFQKSEIKTEKPILVFAQDVSESIIANKTDYFDKNIYSDSIKIFLSKLSDSYETRTLIFGNQSVESDSFVFDHNQSNLGQLFTQVENQFNTSNLTDLIVASDGIINAGKVNAILENTNVKIHTLLLGDTNTNPDVSIQKVRTNKYAVLNNNFPLEVVVKSNVDVSNLALIISDNNEIIERRSISLKDGLNRFYYTFWPVKAELMNWMYK
;
A
#
# COMPACT_ATOMS: atom_id res chain seq x y z
N MET A 1 50.85 -44.75 -10.76
CA MET A 1 49.66 -43.91 -10.51
C MET A 1 49.35 -43.97 -9.02
N ARG A 2 49.26 -42.85 -8.30
CA ARG A 2 48.95 -42.82 -6.85
C ARG A 2 47.45 -42.52 -6.66
N PRO A 3 46.73 -43.23 -5.78
CA PRO A 3 45.32 -42.95 -5.53
C PRO A 3 45.16 -41.60 -4.81
N LYS A 4 44.19 -40.80 -5.27
CA LYS A 4 43.74 -39.58 -4.58
C LYS A 4 42.54 -39.94 -3.70
N PHE A 5 42.66 -39.73 -2.41
CA PHE A 5 41.52 -39.75 -1.50
C PHE A 5 40.84 -38.38 -1.54
N GLN A 6 39.55 -38.34 -1.86
CA GLN A 6 38.72 -37.16 -1.71
C GLN A 6 37.77 -37.38 -0.53
N LYS A 7 37.86 -36.52 0.47
CA LYS A 7 36.90 -36.45 1.57
C LYS A 7 35.89 -35.36 1.22
N SER A 8 34.60 -35.70 1.18
CA SER A 8 33.51 -34.73 1.09
C SER A 8 32.87 -34.59 2.46
N GLU A 9 32.60 -33.35 2.88
CA GLU A 9 31.98 -33.03 4.16
C GLU A 9 30.69 -32.27 3.87
N ILE A 10 29.56 -32.79 4.33
CA ILE A 10 28.24 -32.17 4.14
C ILE A 10 28.02 -31.26 5.33
N LYS A 11 27.91 -29.95 5.09
CA LYS A 11 27.62 -28.94 6.10
C LYS A 11 26.20 -28.42 5.90
N THR A 12 25.38 -28.50 6.94
CA THR A 12 24.02 -27.92 6.93
C THR A 12 24.12 -26.46 7.37
N GLU A 13 23.68 -25.54 6.52
CA GLU A 13 23.68 -24.10 6.81
C GLU A 13 22.26 -23.60 7.06
N LYS A 14 22.09 -22.75 8.08
CA LYS A 14 20.78 -22.14 8.40
C LYS A 14 20.36 -21.23 7.25
N PRO A 15 19.08 -21.24 6.83
CA PRO A 15 18.60 -20.29 5.84
C PRO A 15 18.79 -18.85 6.31
N ILE A 16 19.06 -17.94 5.38
CA ILE A 16 19.17 -16.52 5.68
C ILE A 16 17.80 -15.87 5.61
N LEU A 17 17.52 -15.02 6.61
CA LEU A 17 16.39 -14.10 6.64
C LEU A 17 16.94 -12.67 6.73
N VAL A 18 16.56 -11.83 5.77
CA VAL A 18 16.91 -10.41 5.77
C VAL A 18 15.73 -9.60 6.30
N PHE A 19 15.97 -8.74 7.29
CA PHE A 19 15.04 -7.71 7.72
C PHE A 19 15.52 -6.36 7.18
N ALA A 20 14.72 -5.74 6.33
CA ALA A 20 14.99 -4.45 5.72
C ALA A 20 14.10 -3.37 6.32
N GLN A 21 14.71 -2.38 6.97
CA GLN A 21 14.03 -1.24 7.56
C GLN A 21 14.09 -0.02 6.65
N ASP A 22 12.95 0.54 6.30
CA ASP A 22 12.86 1.88 5.71
C ASP A 22 13.23 2.91 6.78
N VAL A 23 14.25 3.70 6.52
CA VAL A 23 14.71 4.76 7.44
C VAL A 23 14.44 6.16 6.89
N SER A 24 13.41 6.28 6.05
CA SER A 24 12.93 7.58 5.58
C SER A 24 12.26 8.40 6.68
N GLU A 25 12.33 9.73 6.52
CA GLU A 25 11.68 10.70 7.42
C GLU A 25 10.15 10.54 7.44
N SER A 26 9.54 9.98 6.39
CA SER A 26 8.09 9.79 6.31
C SER A 26 7.54 8.83 7.37
N ILE A 27 8.35 7.85 7.81
CA ILE A 27 8.01 6.94 8.92
C ILE A 27 7.72 7.72 10.21
N ILE A 28 8.55 8.73 10.51
CA ILE A 28 8.38 9.57 11.69
C ILE A 28 7.31 10.64 11.46
N ALA A 29 7.20 11.18 10.25
CA ALA A 29 6.20 12.18 9.91
C ALA A 29 4.76 11.64 9.98
N ASN A 30 4.55 10.39 9.58
CA ASN A 30 3.24 9.73 9.58
C ASN A 30 3.01 8.84 10.81
N LYS A 31 3.84 9.01 11.85
CA LYS A 31 3.75 8.19 13.06
C LYS A 31 2.49 8.53 13.86
N THR A 32 1.91 7.52 14.50
CA THR A 32 0.87 7.75 15.51
C THR A 32 1.49 8.25 16.81
N ASP A 33 0.68 8.83 17.69
CA ASP A 33 1.13 9.20 19.05
C ASP A 33 1.66 7.99 19.86
N TYR A 34 1.26 6.78 19.47
CA TYR A 34 1.67 5.52 20.09
C TYR A 34 2.99 4.95 19.55
N PHE A 35 3.51 5.49 18.44
CA PHE A 35 4.77 5.01 17.86
C PHE A 35 5.97 5.66 18.54
N ASP A 36 6.71 4.84 19.31
CA ASP A 36 8.02 5.16 19.87
C ASP A 36 9.12 4.41 19.10
N LYS A 37 10.04 5.17 18.50
CA LYS A 37 11.12 4.63 17.66
C LYS A 37 12.08 3.70 18.42
N ASN A 38 12.33 3.97 19.70
CA ASN A 38 13.27 3.20 20.51
C ASN A 38 12.63 1.87 20.91
N ILE A 39 11.38 1.91 21.38
CA ILE A 39 10.60 0.71 21.69
C ILE A 39 10.46 -0.16 20.44
N TYR A 40 10.20 0.47 19.28
CA TYR A 40 10.15 -0.23 18.00
C TYR A 40 11.48 -0.94 17.67
N SER A 41 12.60 -0.21 17.69
CA SER A 41 13.92 -0.78 17.38
C SER A 41 14.27 -1.94 18.32
N ASP A 42 14.03 -1.80 19.63
CA ASP A 42 14.25 -2.87 20.61
C ASP A 42 13.34 -4.08 20.37
N SER A 43 12.08 -3.84 20.01
CA SER A 43 11.12 -4.90 19.68
C SER A 43 11.55 -5.70 18.45
N ILE A 44 12.07 -5.03 17.41
CA ILE A 44 12.63 -5.69 16.22
C ILE A 44 13.88 -6.51 16.60
N LYS A 45 14.79 -5.98 17.42
CA LYS A 45 15.96 -6.73 17.89
C LYS A 45 15.56 -8.00 18.67
N ILE A 46 14.56 -7.91 19.53
CA ILE A 46 14.00 -9.06 20.27
C ILE A 46 13.32 -10.05 19.31
N PHE A 47 12.60 -9.56 18.30
CA PHE A 47 11.96 -10.41 17.32
C PHE A 47 12.99 -11.20 16.50
N LEU A 48 14.03 -10.54 15.99
CA LEU A 48 15.10 -11.19 15.21
C LEU A 48 15.91 -12.17 16.06
N SER A 49 16.18 -11.86 17.34
CA SER A 49 16.91 -12.77 18.22
C SER A 49 16.15 -14.09 18.45
N LYS A 50 14.81 -14.06 18.55
CA LYS A 50 13.97 -15.26 18.65
C LYS A 50 14.02 -16.13 17.38
N LEU A 51 14.35 -15.55 16.22
CA LEU A 51 14.47 -16.27 14.96
C LEU A 51 15.86 -16.87 14.73
N SER A 52 16.87 -16.43 15.51
CA SER A 52 18.27 -16.84 15.34
C SER A 52 18.52 -18.35 15.52
N ASP A 53 17.61 -19.06 16.19
CA ASP A 53 17.68 -20.52 16.31
C ASP A 53 17.44 -21.22 14.96
N SER A 54 16.54 -20.68 14.14
CA SER A 54 16.14 -21.27 12.85
C SER A 54 16.79 -20.59 11.64
N TYR A 55 17.13 -19.31 11.75
CA TYR A 55 17.64 -18.49 10.66
C TYR A 55 18.98 -17.83 11.00
N GLU A 56 19.79 -17.57 9.98
CA GLU A 56 20.80 -16.52 10.06
C GLU A 56 20.12 -15.18 9.72
N THR A 57 19.91 -14.32 10.71
CA THR A 57 19.22 -13.04 10.52
C THR A 57 20.20 -11.93 10.12
N ARG A 58 19.87 -11.16 9.09
CA ARG A 58 20.64 -10.00 8.63
C ARG A 58 19.75 -8.76 8.62
N THR A 59 20.30 -7.60 8.98
CA THR A 59 19.53 -6.35 9.02
C THR A 59 20.08 -5.37 8.01
N LEU A 60 19.21 -4.91 7.12
CA LEU A 60 19.46 -3.81 6.20
C LEU A 60 18.64 -2.60 6.62
N ILE A 61 19.19 -1.41 6.40
CA ILE A 61 18.40 -0.18 6.31
C ILE A 61 18.36 0.28 4.87
N PHE A 62 17.27 0.92 4.45
CA PHE A 62 17.16 1.52 3.13
C PHE A 62 16.48 2.89 3.16
N GLY A 63 16.81 3.72 2.17
CA GLY A 63 16.25 5.06 1.97
C GLY A 63 17.03 5.78 0.86
N ASN A 64 17.88 6.74 1.23
CA ASN A 64 18.87 7.35 0.33
C ASN A 64 19.95 6.36 -0.13
N GLN A 65 20.23 5.36 0.70
CA GLN A 65 21.15 4.26 0.46
C GLN A 65 20.60 2.98 1.08
N SER A 66 21.07 1.82 0.61
CA SER A 66 20.77 0.52 1.23
C SER A 66 22.05 -0.12 1.75
N VAL A 67 22.14 -0.37 3.05
CA VAL A 67 23.34 -0.89 3.73
C VAL A 67 22.98 -1.80 4.90
N GLU A 68 23.89 -2.71 5.29
CA GLU A 68 23.75 -3.45 6.55
C GLU A 68 23.95 -2.51 7.74
N SER A 69 22.95 -2.44 8.61
CA SER A 69 22.95 -1.63 9.83
C SER A 69 21.79 -2.08 10.73
N ASP A 70 22.02 -2.06 12.04
CA ASP A 70 21.01 -2.26 13.09
C ASP A 70 20.60 -0.96 13.77
N SER A 71 21.12 0.18 13.29
CA SER A 71 20.79 1.52 13.75
C SER A 71 19.71 2.14 12.86
N PHE A 72 18.54 2.37 13.45
CA PHE A 72 17.38 2.94 12.75
C PHE A 72 17.31 4.45 13.00
N VAL A 73 18.02 5.20 12.16
CA VAL A 73 17.99 6.67 12.15
C VAL A 73 17.12 7.12 10.99
N PHE A 74 15.92 7.60 11.31
CA PHE A 74 14.89 7.96 10.32
C PHE A 74 15.11 9.38 9.76
N ASP A 75 16.23 9.61 9.09
CA ASP A 75 16.67 10.91 8.56
C ASP A 75 16.92 10.91 7.04
N HIS A 76 16.53 9.84 6.35
CA HIS A 76 16.61 9.79 4.90
C HIS A 76 15.41 10.50 4.26
N ASN A 77 15.65 11.34 3.26
CA ASN A 77 14.57 12.03 2.54
C ASN A 77 13.99 11.20 1.36
N GLN A 78 14.53 10.00 1.12
CA GLN A 78 14.07 9.07 0.09
C GLN A 78 13.70 7.72 0.68
N SER A 79 12.76 7.06 0.01
CA SER A 79 12.42 5.65 0.19
C SER A 79 12.59 4.94 -1.15
N ASN A 80 13.66 4.15 -1.28
CA ASN A 80 14.09 3.54 -2.54
C ASN A 80 14.12 2.01 -2.47
N LEU A 81 12.99 1.37 -2.77
CA LEU A 81 12.90 -0.10 -2.81
C LEU A 81 13.75 -0.72 -3.93
N GLY A 82 13.96 0.00 -5.04
CA GLY A 82 14.81 -0.47 -6.13
C GLY A 82 16.26 -0.69 -5.67
N GLN A 83 16.78 0.24 -4.88
CA GLN A 83 18.10 0.11 -4.29
C GLN A 83 18.17 -0.99 -3.23
N LEU A 84 17.11 -1.18 -2.43
CA LEU A 84 17.02 -2.30 -1.51
C LEU A 84 17.14 -3.64 -2.23
N PHE A 85 16.34 -3.87 -3.29
CA PHE A 85 16.39 -5.14 -4.02
C PHE A 85 17.71 -5.33 -4.75
N THR A 86 18.28 -4.27 -5.32
CA THR A 86 19.63 -4.33 -5.91
C THR A 86 20.69 -4.71 -4.87
N GLN A 87 20.60 -4.17 -3.65
CA GLN A 87 21.50 -4.50 -2.55
C GLN A 87 21.32 -5.96 -2.11
N VAL A 88 20.07 -6.41 -1.96
CA VAL A 88 19.75 -7.79 -1.58
C VAL A 88 20.28 -8.77 -2.63
N GLU A 89 20.08 -8.49 -3.92
CA GLU A 89 20.62 -9.30 -5.01
C GLU A 89 22.14 -9.32 -4.96
N ASN A 90 22.80 -8.16 -4.94
CA ASN A 90 24.26 -8.08 -4.93
C ASN A 90 24.89 -8.81 -3.73
N GLN A 91 24.26 -8.74 -2.56
CA GLN A 91 24.82 -9.28 -1.33
C GLN A 91 24.46 -10.74 -1.08
N PHE A 92 23.31 -11.21 -1.59
CA PHE A 92 22.76 -12.53 -1.24
C PHE A 92 22.47 -13.42 -2.47
N ASN A 93 22.90 -13.06 -3.69
CA ASN A 93 22.67 -13.84 -4.92
C ASN A 93 23.05 -15.32 -4.80
N THR A 94 24.18 -15.62 -4.16
CA THR A 94 24.71 -16.98 -4.00
C THR A 94 24.46 -17.57 -2.61
N SER A 95 23.69 -16.87 -1.78
CA SER A 95 23.43 -17.24 -0.40
C SER A 95 22.12 -18.03 -0.30
N ASN A 96 21.93 -18.79 0.76
CA ASN A 96 20.67 -19.49 1.05
C ASN A 96 19.60 -18.53 1.62
N LEU A 97 19.46 -17.35 1.02
CA LEU A 97 18.40 -16.39 1.32
C LEU A 97 17.05 -16.99 0.97
N THR A 98 16.13 -16.99 1.94
CA THR A 98 14.81 -17.60 1.79
C THR A 98 13.68 -16.62 2.08
N ASP A 99 13.90 -15.65 2.98
CA ASP A 99 12.89 -14.71 3.43
C ASP A 99 13.48 -13.29 3.49
N LEU A 100 12.74 -12.31 2.95
CA LEU A 100 13.00 -10.89 3.08
C LEU A 100 11.79 -10.23 3.75
N ILE A 101 11.97 -9.65 4.93
CA ILE A 101 10.95 -8.84 5.60
C ILE A 101 11.25 -7.37 5.30
N VAL A 102 10.28 -6.63 4.74
CA VAL A 102 10.41 -5.20 4.45
C VAL A 102 9.47 -4.41 5.36
N ALA A 103 10.03 -3.54 6.19
CA ALA A 103 9.27 -2.67 7.09
C ALA A 103 9.26 -1.22 6.58
N SER A 104 8.10 -0.69 6.21
CA SER A 104 7.94 0.65 5.59
C SER A 104 6.50 1.18 5.75
N ASP A 105 6.30 2.49 5.62
CA ASP A 105 4.99 3.14 5.50
C ASP A 105 4.39 3.00 4.08
N GLY A 106 5.15 2.45 3.14
CA GLY A 106 4.73 2.23 1.76
C GLY A 106 4.84 3.47 0.87
N ILE A 107 5.36 4.59 1.38
CA ILE A 107 5.56 5.80 0.59
C ILE A 107 6.88 5.68 -0.17
N ILE A 108 6.81 5.26 -1.43
CA ILE A 108 7.98 5.13 -2.31
C ILE A 108 8.10 6.39 -3.16
N ASN A 109 9.22 7.10 -3.06
CA ASN A 109 9.46 8.35 -3.81
C ASN A 109 10.74 8.33 -4.65
N ALA A 110 11.52 7.24 -4.60
CA ALA A 110 12.75 7.07 -5.35
C ALA A 110 12.91 5.63 -5.89
N GLY A 111 13.73 5.50 -6.93
CA GLY A 111 13.96 4.21 -7.59
C GLY A 111 12.87 3.80 -8.58
N LYS A 112 13.00 2.60 -9.14
CA LYS A 112 12.01 2.03 -10.06
C LYS A 112 10.83 1.50 -9.27
N VAL A 113 9.62 1.97 -9.59
CA VAL A 113 8.36 1.55 -8.96
C VAL A 113 8.10 0.03 -9.13
N ASN A 114 8.63 -0.58 -10.19
CA ASN A 114 8.52 -2.02 -10.48
C ASN A 114 9.82 -2.76 -10.18
N ALA A 115 10.46 -2.48 -9.05
CA ALA A 115 11.57 -3.29 -8.61
C ALA A 115 11.05 -4.67 -8.22
N ILE A 116 11.58 -5.72 -8.83
CA ILE A 116 11.23 -7.13 -8.55
C ILE A 116 12.56 -7.81 -8.26
N LEU A 117 12.62 -8.60 -7.18
CA LEU A 117 13.75 -9.52 -6.99
C LEU A 117 13.70 -10.56 -8.10
N GLU A 118 14.74 -10.61 -8.95
CA GLU A 118 14.80 -11.56 -10.07
C GLU A 118 14.85 -13.01 -9.58
N ASN A 119 15.34 -13.25 -8.36
CA ASN A 119 15.41 -14.57 -7.75
C ASN A 119 14.07 -14.98 -7.12
N THR A 120 13.35 -15.87 -7.80
CA THR A 120 11.99 -16.31 -7.44
C THR A 120 11.86 -17.14 -6.15
N ASN A 121 12.97 -17.59 -5.54
CA ASN A 121 12.92 -18.45 -4.35
C ASN A 121 12.86 -17.68 -3.01
N VAL A 122 12.99 -16.35 -3.04
CA VAL A 122 12.91 -15.51 -1.83
C VAL A 122 11.46 -15.10 -1.59
N LYS A 123 10.93 -15.41 -0.40
CA LYS A 123 9.61 -14.94 0.04
C LYS A 123 9.74 -13.53 0.59
N ILE A 124 8.96 -12.60 0.06
CA ILE A 124 8.92 -11.22 0.55
C ILE A 124 7.72 -11.06 1.47
N HIS A 125 7.98 -10.64 2.70
CA HIS A 125 6.98 -10.31 3.71
C HIS A 125 7.02 -8.80 3.95
N THR A 126 5.86 -8.18 4.16
CA THR A 126 5.77 -6.74 4.40
C THR A 126 5.25 -6.45 5.81
N LEU A 127 5.92 -5.55 6.51
CA LEU A 127 5.48 -4.98 7.79
C LEU A 127 5.12 -3.51 7.55
N LEU A 128 3.83 -3.21 7.56
CA LEU A 128 3.35 -1.85 7.33
C LEU A 128 3.52 -1.01 8.60
N LEU A 129 4.22 0.12 8.48
CA LEU A 129 4.48 1.08 9.54
C LEU A 129 3.70 2.36 9.24
N GLY A 130 2.53 2.54 9.83
CA GLY A 130 1.75 3.73 9.56
C GLY A 130 0.52 3.85 10.43
N ASP A 131 -0.19 4.96 10.28
CA ASP A 131 -1.45 5.16 10.96
C ASP A 131 -2.51 4.17 10.45
N THR A 132 -3.17 3.48 11.38
CA THR A 132 -4.32 2.61 11.08
C THR A 132 -5.63 3.40 10.99
N ASN A 133 -5.59 4.71 11.26
CA ASN A 133 -6.75 5.58 11.16
C ASN A 133 -7.25 5.65 9.73
N THR A 134 -8.49 5.21 9.54
CA THR A 134 -9.25 5.43 8.31
C THR A 134 -9.63 6.91 8.20
N ASN A 135 -8.97 7.65 7.31
CA ASN A 135 -9.43 9.00 6.97
C ASN A 135 -10.79 8.92 6.26
N PRO A 136 -11.82 9.66 6.70
CA PRO A 136 -13.12 9.71 6.02
C PRO A 136 -12.98 10.06 4.55
N ASP A 137 -13.36 9.15 3.68
CA ASP A 137 -13.35 9.31 2.24
C ASP A 137 -14.70 8.89 1.65
N VAL A 138 -15.14 9.66 0.66
CA VAL A 138 -16.39 9.47 -0.06
C VAL A 138 -16.12 9.77 -1.53
N SER A 139 -16.44 8.83 -2.41
CA SER A 139 -16.25 8.98 -3.86
C SER A 139 -17.45 8.48 -4.65
N ILE A 140 -17.78 9.18 -5.74
CA ILE A 140 -18.75 8.71 -6.72
C ILE A 140 -18.06 7.67 -7.60
N GLN A 141 -18.51 6.42 -7.51
CA GLN A 141 -17.93 5.32 -8.27
C GLN A 141 -18.52 5.22 -9.66
N LYS A 142 -19.85 5.35 -9.76
CA LYS A 142 -20.59 5.22 -11.01
C LYS A 142 -21.83 6.09 -10.98
N VAL A 143 -22.15 6.66 -12.13
CA VAL A 143 -23.47 7.23 -12.38
C VAL A 143 -24.05 6.51 -13.60
N ARG A 144 -25.21 5.89 -13.44
CA ARG A 144 -25.93 5.21 -14.50
C ARG A 144 -27.20 5.95 -14.81
N THR A 145 -27.38 6.27 -16.08
CA THR A 145 -28.60 6.86 -16.61
C THR A 145 -28.95 6.14 -17.91
N ASN A 146 -30.22 6.23 -18.32
CA ASN A 146 -30.58 5.82 -19.66
C ASN A 146 -30.12 6.90 -20.66
N LYS A 147 -29.29 6.53 -21.63
CA LYS A 147 -28.82 7.44 -22.70
C LYS A 147 -29.95 7.93 -23.61
N TYR A 148 -31.09 7.23 -23.62
CA TYR A 148 -32.27 7.57 -24.41
C TYR A 148 -33.43 7.87 -23.48
N ALA A 149 -33.62 9.14 -23.14
CA ALA A 149 -34.83 9.60 -22.47
C ALA A 149 -35.93 9.81 -23.52
N VAL A 150 -37.05 9.11 -23.36
CA VAL A 150 -38.24 9.33 -24.20
C VAL A 150 -39.02 10.51 -23.62
N LEU A 151 -39.41 11.46 -24.46
CA LEU A 151 -40.27 12.58 -24.07
C LEU A 151 -41.54 12.04 -23.38
N ASN A 152 -41.92 12.61 -22.24
CA ASN A 152 -43.04 12.17 -21.39
C ASN A 152 -42.85 10.83 -20.66
N ASN A 153 -41.61 10.36 -20.48
CA ASN A 153 -41.32 9.25 -19.58
C ASN A 153 -40.26 9.63 -18.54
N ASN A 154 -40.43 9.06 -17.34
CA ASN A 154 -39.45 9.12 -16.28
C ASN A 154 -38.19 8.35 -16.69
N PHE A 155 -37.02 8.95 -16.52
CA PHE A 155 -35.76 8.22 -16.65
C PHE A 155 -35.08 8.09 -15.29
N PRO A 156 -34.62 6.87 -14.92
CA PRO A 156 -33.94 6.65 -13.65
C PRO A 156 -32.46 7.06 -13.74
N LEU A 157 -31.97 7.67 -12.67
CA LEU A 157 -30.55 7.91 -12.43
C LEU A 157 -30.13 7.12 -11.19
N GLU A 158 -29.15 6.23 -11.35
CA GLU A 158 -28.49 5.54 -10.25
C GLU A 158 -27.12 6.19 -9.99
N VAL A 159 -26.90 6.66 -8.76
CA VAL A 159 -25.59 7.12 -8.30
C VAL A 159 -25.05 6.09 -7.29
N VAL A 160 -23.88 5.53 -7.60
CA VAL A 160 -23.15 4.62 -6.71
C VAL A 160 -22.05 5.40 -6.02
N VAL A 161 -22.14 5.50 -4.71
CA VAL A 161 -21.19 6.20 -3.85
C VAL A 161 -20.45 5.18 -2.99
N LYS A 162 -19.13 5.22 -2.98
CA LYS A 162 -18.31 4.44 -2.04
C LYS A 162 -17.92 5.35 -0.89
N SER A 163 -18.06 4.86 0.33
CA SER A 163 -17.43 5.46 1.51
C SER A 163 -16.63 4.40 2.25
N ASN A 164 -15.61 4.83 2.99
CA ASN A 164 -14.88 3.99 3.94
C ASN A 164 -15.29 4.25 5.40
N VAL A 165 -16.32 5.07 5.63
CA VAL A 165 -16.85 5.42 6.94
C VAL A 165 -18.37 5.61 6.88
N ASP A 166 -19.02 5.57 8.04
CA ASP A 166 -20.41 5.98 8.17
C ASP A 166 -20.51 7.52 8.20
N VAL A 167 -21.25 8.11 7.26
CA VAL A 167 -21.46 9.57 7.18
C VAL A 167 -22.94 9.88 7.24
N SER A 168 -23.33 10.88 8.03
CA SER A 168 -24.70 11.40 8.07
C SER A 168 -24.74 12.83 7.56
N ASN A 169 -25.84 13.20 6.91
CA ASN A 169 -26.11 14.55 6.41
C ASN A 169 -25.16 15.05 5.30
N LEU A 170 -24.70 14.14 4.43
CA LEU A 170 -23.91 14.51 3.26
C LEU A 170 -24.83 15.06 2.16
N ALA A 171 -24.49 16.20 1.56
CA ALA A 171 -25.28 16.74 0.45
C ALA A 171 -24.85 16.10 -0.88
N LEU A 172 -25.74 15.32 -1.49
CA LEU A 172 -25.60 14.86 -2.87
C LEU A 172 -26.29 15.87 -3.79
N ILE A 173 -25.52 16.47 -4.69
CA ILE A 173 -25.98 17.49 -5.64
C ILE A 173 -25.91 16.89 -7.05
N ILE A 174 -27.02 17.02 -7.78
CA ILE A 174 -27.14 16.64 -9.19
C ILE A 174 -27.30 17.94 -9.96
N SER A 175 -26.40 18.17 -10.91
CA SER A 175 -26.39 19.35 -11.76
C SER A 175 -26.21 18.99 -13.23
N ASP A 176 -26.72 19.86 -14.11
CA ASP A 176 -26.49 19.83 -15.55
C ASP A 176 -26.07 21.23 -16.00
N ASN A 177 -25.00 21.35 -16.78
CA ASN A 177 -24.44 22.64 -17.22
C ASN A 177 -24.28 23.71 -16.11
N ASN A 178 -23.89 23.29 -14.89
CA ASN A 178 -23.79 24.09 -13.66
C ASN A 178 -25.11 24.57 -13.05
N GLU A 179 -26.26 24.21 -13.62
CA GLU A 179 -27.55 24.40 -12.96
C GLU A 179 -27.83 23.22 -12.03
N ILE A 180 -28.16 23.50 -10.77
CA ILE A 180 -28.51 22.47 -9.80
C ILE A 180 -29.92 21.98 -10.11
N ILE A 181 -30.03 20.71 -10.49
CA ILE A 181 -31.29 20.02 -10.75
C ILE A 181 -31.89 19.54 -9.43
N GLU A 182 -31.07 18.93 -8.57
CA GLU A 182 -31.52 18.39 -7.28
C GLU A 182 -30.41 18.46 -6.23
N ARG A 183 -30.82 18.66 -4.98
CA ARG A 183 -29.96 18.57 -3.80
C ARG A 183 -30.65 17.73 -2.74
N ARG A 184 -30.03 16.64 -2.32
CA ARG A 184 -30.58 15.74 -1.30
C ARG A 184 -29.57 15.49 -0.19
N SER A 185 -30.03 15.53 1.06
CA SER A 185 -29.26 15.06 2.19
C SER A 185 -29.30 13.53 2.22
N ILE A 186 -28.14 12.87 2.21
CA ILE A 186 -27.99 11.42 2.22
C ILE A 186 -27.14 10.97 3.42
N SER A 187 -27.34 9.73 3.81
CA SER A 187 -26.46 9.03 4.75
C SER A 187 -25.76 7.89 4.03
N LEU A 188 -24.47 7.71 4.31
CA LEU A 188 -23.62 6.68 3.77
C LEU A 188 -23.25 5.69 4.88
N LYS A 189 -23.19 4.42 4.52
CA LYS A 189 -22.53 3.38 5.30
C LYS A 189 -21.17 3.07 4.72
N ASP A 190 -20.25 2.55 5.53
CA ASP A 190 -19.01 1.97 5.02
C ASP A 190 -19.33 0.94 3.91
N GLY A 191 -18.63 1.08 2.78
CA GLY A 191 -18.83 0.29 1.56
C GLY A 191 -19.60 1.04 0.46
N LEU A 192 -20.37 0.27 -0.33
CA LEU A 192 -21.08 0.78 -1.50
C LEU A 192 -22.52 1.14 -1.17
N ASN A 193 -22.88 2.40 -1.45
CA ASN A 193 -24.21 2.96 -1.26
C ASN A 193 -24.81 3.29 -2.64
N ARG A 194 -26.11 3.02 -2.83
CA ARG A 194 -26.81 3.26 -4.09
C ARG A 194 -27.98 4.20 -3.86
N PHE A 195 -28.04 5.26 -4.66
CA PHE A 195 -29.13 6.23 -4.64
C PHE A 195 -29.82 6.24 -5.99
N TYR A 196 -31.15 6.18 -5.96
CA TYR A 196 -32.00 6.22 -7.15
C TYR A 196 -32.77 7.53 -7.17
N TYR A 197 -32.72 8.18 -8.33
CA TYR A 197 -33.44 9.41 -8.63
C TYR A 197 -34.26 9.20 -9.89
N THR A 198 -35.31 10.00 -10.04
CA THR A 198 -36.20 9.94 -11.20
C THR A 198 -36.50 11.35 -11.64
N PHE A 199 -36.22 11.64 -12.91
CA PHE A 199 -36.38 12.97 -13.48
C PHE A 199 -37.42 12.96 -14.59
N TRP A 200 -38.16 14.06 -14.70
CA TRP A 200 -39.07 14.33 -15.80
C TRP A 200 -38.36 15.22 -16.83
N PRO A 201 -38.17 14.77 -18.08
CA PRO A 201 -37.51 15.60 -19.09
C PRO A 201 -38.42 16.78 -19.45
N VAL A 202 -37.94 18.00 -19.21
CA VAL A 202 -38.66 19.25 -19.56
C VAL A 202 -38.45 19.62 -21.04
N LYS A 203 -37.41 19.08 -21.68
CA LYS A 203 -37.13 19.17 -23.13
C LYS A 203 -36.44 17.90 -23.64
N ALA A 204 -36.63 17.54 -24.91
CA ALA A 204 -35.93 16.44 -25.57
C ALA A 204 -34.53 16.90 -26.01
N GLU A 205 -33.56 16.89 -25.11
CA GLU A 205 -32.16 17.21 -25.42
C GLU A 205 -31.23 16.09 -24.92
N LEU A 206 -30.14 15.87 -25.66
CA LEU A 206 -29.06 14.94 -25.30
C LEU A 206 -28.29 15.54 -24.11
N MET A 207 -28.61 15.12 -22.88
CA MET A 207 -27.88 15.55 -21.69
C MET A 207 -26.47 14.96 -21.67
N ASN A 208 -25.46 15.83 -21.70
CA ASN A 208 -24.06 15.47 -21.64
C ASN A 208 -23.55 15.72 -20.21
N TRP A 209 -23.55 14.68 -19.38
CA TRP A 209 -23.24 14.79 -17.96
C TRP A 209 -21.72 14.95 -17.73
N MET A 210 -21.28 16.12 -17.28
CA MET A 210 -19.93 16.33 -16.73
C MET A 210 -20.00 16.42 -15.20
N TYR A 211 -19.21 15.62 -14.48
CA TYR A 211 -19.13 15.66 -13.02
C TYR A 211 -17.78 16.26 -12.59
N LYS A 212 -17.82 17.20 -11.64
CA LYS A 212 -16.67 17.69 -10.87
C LYS A 212 -16.87 17.32 -9.41
#